data_AF-A0A965UNE5-F1
#
_entry.id   AF-A0A965UNE5-F1
#
_cell.length_a   1.000
_cell.length_b   1.000
_cell.length_c   1.000
_cell.angle_alpha   90.00
_cell.angle_beta   90.00
_cell.angle_gamma   90.00
#
_symmetry.space_group_name_H-M   'P 1'
#
loop_
_entity.id
_entity.type
_entity.pdbx_description
1 polymer ?
#
loop_
_entity_poly.entity_id
_entity_poly.type
_entity_poly.pdbx_seq_one_letter_code
_entity_poly.pdbx_strand_id
1 'polypeptide(L)'
;MTTKSELIAQLKAENPTMISTINGVEIELTAAEYDKACNDWAEMRLQQIAKEEADAAEQATKEAAQAKLLALGLTEADLIAMGLMPKPVEPA
;
A
#
# COMPACT_ATOMS: atom_id res chain seq x y z
N MET A 1 -10.74 -12.64 -2.98
CA MET A 1 -10.11 -12.24 -1.72
C MET A 1 -9.01 -13.24 -1.43
N THR A 2 -7.76 -12.79 -1.41
CA THR A 2 -6.63 -13.66 -1.05
C THR A 2 -6.69 -13.95 0.45
N THR A 3 -6.43 -15.19 0.85
CA THR A 3 -6.45 -15.61 2.26
C THR A 3 -5.05 -15.60 2.88
N LYS A 4 -4.98 -15.55 4.21
CA LYS A 4 -3.72 -15.64 4.98
C LYS A 4 -2.95 -16.91 4.63
N SER A 5 -3.65 -18.04 4.48
CA SER A 5 -3.05 -19.34 4.17
C SER A 5 -2.44 -19.40 2.78
N GLU A 6 -3.09 -18.78 1.78
CA GLU A 6 -2.55 -18.69 0.42
C GLU A 6 -1.29 -17.82 0.36
N LEU A 7 -1.29 -16.70 1.08
CA LEU A 7 -0.12 -15.81 1.21
C LEU A 7 1.05 -16.54 1.89
N ILE A 8 0.80 -17.25 3.00
CA ILE A 8 1.84 -18.05 3.66
C ILE A 8 2.39 -19.12 2.70
N ALA A 9 1.53 -19.82 1.96
CA ALA A 9 1.98 -20.85 1.01
C ALA A 9 2.86 -20.25 -0.11
N GLN A 10 2.47 -19.08 -0.63
CA GLN A 10 3.27 -18.35 -1.62
C GLN A 10 4.63 -17.95 -1.03
N LEU A 11 4.65 -17.31 0.13
CA LEU A 11 5.87 -16.86 0.77
C LEU A 11 6.81 -18.03 1.05
N LYS A 12 6.28 -19.18 1.50
CA LYS A 12 7.06 -20.38 1.74
C LYS A 12 7.63 -21.00 0.46
N ALA A 13 6.90 -20.90 -0.65
CA ALA A 13 7.38 -21.37 -1.95
C ALA A 13 8.50 -20.47 -2.50
N GLU A 14 8.38 -19.15 -2.33
CA GLU A 14 9.35 -18.16 -2.79
C GLU A 14 10.57 -18.04 -1.87
N ASN A 15 10.38 -18.24 -0.58
CA ASN A 15 11.41 -18.11 0.45
C ASN A 15 11.35 -19.34 1.39
N PRO A 16 11.89 -20.50 0.96
CA PRO A 16 11.84 -21.74 1.75
C PRO A 16 12.60 -21.64 3.08
N THR A 17 13.61 -20.76 3.13
CA THR A 17 14.35 -20.38 4.33
C THR A 17 14.37 -18.85 4.42
N MET A 18 14.50 -18.32 5.63
CA MET A 18 14.66 -16.88 5.85
C MET A 18 15.88 -16.62 6.71
N ILE A 19 16.61 -15.59 6.32
CA ILE A 19 17.75 -15.05 7.05
C ILE A 19 17.29 -13.75 7.68
N SER A 20 17.56 -13.60 8.97
CA SER A 20 17.38 -12.35 9.70
C SER A 20 18.74 -11.76 10.05
N THR A 21 18.91 -10.48 9.80
CA THR A 21 20.12 -9.75 10.23
C THR A 21 19.91 -9.22 11.64
N ILE A 22 20.62 -9.80 12.61
CA ILE A 22 20.58 -9.38 14.02
C ILE A 22 21.96 -8.82 14.38
N ASN A 23 22.03 -7.54 14.77
CA ASN A 23 23.28 -6.86 15.11
C ASN A 23 24.36 -6.94 14.02
N GLY A 24 23.95 -6.91 12.74
CA GLY A 24 24.85 -7.02 11.59
C GLY A 24 25.32 -8.44 11.27
N VAL A 25 24.80 -9.45 11.95
CA VAL A 25 25.06 -10.87 11.65
C VAL A 25 23.83 -11.49 11.01
N GLU A 26 24.03 -12.17 9.89
CA GLU A 26 23.02 -12.95 9.21
C GLU A 26 22.83 -14.29 9.93
N ILE A 27 21.62 -14.53 10.42
CA ILE A 27 21.25 -15.75 11.14
C ILE A 27 20.05 -16.37 10.43
N GLU A 28 20.14 -17.66 10.10
CA GLU A 28 19.00 -18.41 9.59
C GLU A 28 17.97 -18.60 10.70
N LEU A 29 16.71 -18.27 10.39
CA LEU A 29 15.61 -18.41 11.34
C LEU A 29 15.37 -19.88 11.66
N THR A 30 15.12 -20.18 12.94
CA THR A 30 14.60 -21.50 13.31
C THR A 30 13.21 -21.71 12.70
N ALA A 31 12.75 -22.96 12.62
CA ALA A 31 11.44 -23.27 12.04
C ALA A 31 10.28 -22.48 12.70
N ALA A 32 10.33 -22.30 14.03
CA ALA A 32 9.31 -21.55 14.75
C ALA A 32 9.35 -20.04 14.44
N GLU A 33 10.56 -19.47 14.30
CA GLU A 33 10.73 -18.05 13.94
C GLU A 33 10.35 -17.80 12.49
N TYR A 34 10.69 -18.72 11.60
CA TYR A 34 10.29 -18.71 10.20
C TYR A 34 8.76 -18.76 10.05
N ASP A 35 8.09 -19.68 10.76
CA ASP A 35 6.63 -19.77 10.74
C ASP A 35 5.98 -18.50 11.29
N LYS A 36 6.52 -17.93 12.36
CA LYS A 36 6.05 -16.66 12.90
C LYS A 36 6.23 -15.52 11.88
N ALA A 37 7.41 -15.40 11.28
CA ALA A 37 7.70 -14.39 10.27
C ALA A 37 6.75 -14.50 9.07
N CYS A 38 6.45 -15.72 8.62
CA CYS A 38 5.50 -15.95 7.55
C CYS A 38 4.08 -15.51 7.92
N ASN A 39 3.65 -15.78 9.15
CA ASN A 39 2.35 -15.36 9.65
C ASN A 39 2.23 -13.83 9.77
N ASP A 40 3.25 -13.19 10.31
CA ASP A 40 3.30 -11.73 10.49
C ASP A 40 3.28 -11.04 9.12
N TRP A 41 4.09 -11.51 8.16
CA TRP A 41 4.10 -11.00 6.79
C TRP A 41 2.74 -11.14 6.11
N ALA A 42 2.11 -12.33 6.20
CA ALA A 42 0.83 -12.57 5.55
C ALA A 42 -0.28 -11.67 6.13
N GLU A 43 -0.24 -11.40 7.44
CA GLU A 43 -1.18 -10.49 8.09
C GLU A 43 -0.98 -9.04 7.65
N MET A 44 0.27 -8.56 7.59
CA MET A 44 0.59 -7.24 7.05
C MET A 44 0.14 -7.12 5.59
N ARG A 45 0.36 -8.15 4.77
CA ARG A 45 -0.01 -8.11 3.35
C ARG A 45 -1.52 -8.06 3.16
N LEU A 46 -2.30 -8.76 3.99
CA LEU A 46 -3.76 -8.65 3.95
C LEU A 46 -4.25 -7.24 4.28
N GLN A 47 -3.66 -6.60 5.29
CA GLN A 47 -4.00 -5.21 5.63
C GLN A 47 -3.64 -4.26 4.48
N GLN A 48 -2.50 -4.47 3.82
CA GLN A 48 -2.13 -3.70 2.64
C GLN A 48 -3.12 -3.88 1.50
N ILE A 49 -3.51 -5.12 1.17
CA ILE A 49 -4.50 -5.40 0.11
C ILE A 49 -5.82 -4.70 0.42
N ALA A 50 -6.31 -4.78 1.66
CA ALA A 50 -7.55 -4.09 2.05
C ALA A 50 -7.43 -2.56 1.92
N LYS A 51 -6.25 -2.00 2.21
CA LYS A 51 -5.98 -0.57 2.01
C LYS A 51 -5.88 -0.21 0.53
N GLU A 52 -5.16 -0.98 -0.27
CA GLU A 52 -5.03 -0.80 -1.71
C GLU A 52 -6.42 -0.81 -2.40
N GLU A 53 -7.33 -1.69 -1.95
CA GLU A 53 -8.71 -1.72 -2.43
C GLU A 53 -9.50 -0.45 -2.05
N ALA A 54 -9.30 0.08 -0.84
CA ALA A 54 -9.94 1.32 -0.40
C ALA A 54 -9.38 2.55 -1.15
N ASP A 55 -8.06 2.63 -1.29
CA ASP A 55 -7.37 3.73 -1.97
C ASP A 55 -7.72 3.74 -3.47
N ALA A 56 -7.90 2.57 -4.10
CA ALA A 56 -8.34 2.48 -5.50
C ALA A 56 -9.74 3.08 -5.72
N ALA A 57 -10.66 2.90 -4.78
CA ALA A 57 -11.99 3.49 -4.85
C ALA A 57 -11.96 5.02 -4.68
N GLU A 58 -11.09 5.52 -3.78
CA GLU A 58 -10.88 6.95 -3.61
C GLU A 58 -10.24 7.58 -4.85
N GLN A 59 -9.24 6.91 -5.42
CA GLN A 59 -8.55 7.37 -6.64
C GLN A 59 -9.51 7.45 -7.83
N ALA A 60 -10.35 6.43 -8.04
CA ALA A 60 -11.38 6.46 -9.08
C ALA A 60 -12.36 7.63 -8.89
N THR A 61 -12.68 7.98 -7.65
CA THR A 61 -13.54 9.13 -7.33
C THR A 61 -12.86 10.45 -7.64
N LYS A 62 -11.56 10.58 -7.31
CA LYS A 62 -10.75 11.77 -7.63
C LYS A 62 -10.60 11.97 -9.13
N GLU A 63 -10.31 10.90 -9.87
CA GLU A 63 -10.20 10.93 -11.34
C GLU A 63 -11.53 11.32 -11.98
N ALA A 64 -12.66 10.78 -11.51
CA ALA A 64 -13.98 11.17 -11.99
C ALA A 64 -14.31 12.64 -11.68
N ALA A 65 -13.91 13.15 -10.51
CA ALA A 65 -14.07 14.56 -10.17
C ALA A 65 -13.20 15.47 -11.05
N GLN A 66 -11.94 15.11 -11.27
CA GLN A 66 -11.02 15.82 -12.17
C GLN A 66 -11.55 15.83 -13.61
N ALA A 67 -12.07 14.71 -14.12
CA ALA A 67 -12.68 14.63 -15.44
C ALA A 67 -13.90 15.58 -15.58
N LYS A 68 -14.71 15.72 -14.53
CA LYS A 68 -15.84 16.68 -14.51
C LYS A 68 -15.34 18.13 -14.51
N LEU A 69 -14.28 18.45 -13.77
CA LEU A 69 -13.68 19.78 -13.78
C LEU A 69 -13.14 20.13 -15.18
N LEU A 70 -12.41 19.20 -15.80
CA LEU A 70 -11.91 19.37 -17.17
C LEU A 70 -13.03 19.55 -18.19
N ALA A 71 -14.15 18.81 -18.06
CA ALA A 71 -15.32 18.97 -18.93
C ALA A 71 -16.00 20.34 -18.78
N LEU A 72 -15.86 20.99 -17.62
CA LEU A 72 -16.31 22.36 -17.37
C LEU A 72 -15.25 23.41 -17.76
N GLY A 73 -14.10 22.98 -18.28
CA GLY A 73 -12.97 23.86 -18.62
C GLY A 73 -12.26 24.44 -17.41
N LEU A 74 -12.43 23.83 -16.23
CA LEU A 74 -11.81 24.26 -14.98
C LEU A 74 -10.62 23.37 -14.65
N THR A 75 -9.52 24.00 -14.25
CA THR A 75 -8.32 23.36 -13.72
C THR A 75 -8.21 23.55 -12.22
N GLU A 76 -7.32 22.82 -11.57
CA GLU A 76 -7.00 23.05 -10.16
C GLU A 76 -6.51 24.50 -9.91
N ALA A 77 -5.80 25.09 -10.87
CA ALA A 77 -5.38 26.48 -10.81
C ALA A 77 -6.57 27.46 -10.79
N ASP A 78 -7.64 27.16 -11.56
CA ASP A 78 -8.86 27.96 -11.57
C ASP A 78 -9.59 27.88 -10.23
N LEU A 79 -9.67 26.70 -9.63
CA LEU A 79 -10.27 26.51 -8.30
C LEU A 79 -9.49 27.25 -7.20
N ILE A 80 -8.16 27.24 -7.27
CA ILE A 80 -7.29 28.02 -6.38
C ILE A 80 -7.51 29.53 -6.59
N ALA A 81 -7.57 29.98 -7.84
CA ALA A 81 -7.81 31.39 -8.18
C ALA A 81 -9.19 31.87 -7.68
N MET A 82 -10.18 30.99 -7.68
CA MET A 82 -11.53 31.24 -7.16
C MET A 82 -11.65 31.08 -5.63
N GLY A 83 -10.57 30.66 -4.94
CA GLY A 83 -10.57 30.43 -3.49
C GLY A 83 -11.38 29.20 -3.05
N LEU A 84 -11.70 28.30 -3.98
CA LEU A 84 -12.46 27.07 -3.73
C LEU A 84 -11.56 25.88 -3.33
N MET A 85 -10.25 26.04 -3.44
CA MET A 85 -9.27 25.03 -3.06
C MET A 85 -8.06 25.67 -2.36
N PRO A 86 -7.50 25.07 -1.31
CA PRO A 86 -6.29 25.57 -0.67
C PRO A 86 -5.09 25.50 -1.63
N LYS A 87 -4.18 26.48 -1.52
CA LYS A 87 -2.92 26.43 -2.26
C LYS A 87 -2.08 25.23 -1.80
N PRO A 88 -1.39 24.53 -2.72
CA PRO A 88 -0.43 23.51 -2.35
C PRO A 88 0.62 24.09 -1.40
N VAL A 89 0.95 23.36 -0.35
CA VAL A 89 2.03 23.74 0.56
C VAL A 89 3.34 23.49 -0.19
N GLU A 90 4.08 24.55 -0.52
CA GLU A 90 5.41 24.40 -1.12
C GLU A 90 6.34 23.71 -0.10
N PRO A 91 7.07 22.65 -0.50
CA PRO A 91 8.06 22.04 0.39
C PRO A 91 9.19 23.06 0.66
N ALA A 92 9.55 23.20 1.94
CA ALA A 92 10.58 24.10 2.44
C ALA A 92 12.01 23.69 2.04
#